data_AF-A0A7T8JXA1-F1
#
_entry.id   AF-A0A7T8JXA1-F1
#
_cell.length_a   1.000
_cell.length_b   1.000
_cell.length_c   1.000
_cell.angle_alpha   90.00
_cell.angle_beta   90.00
_cell.angle_gamma   90.00
#
_symmetry.space_group_name_H-M   'P 1'
#
loop_
_entity.id
_entity.type
_entity.pdbx_description
1 polymer ?
#
loop_
_entity_poly.entity_id
_entity_poly.type
_entity_poly.pdbx_seq_one_letter_code
_entity_poly.pdbx_strand_id
1 'polypeptide(L)' 'PNVESKRKSVTAVSIRDGQRTFGSEALNNCVRFPKTCYAYFLDLLAKPLNHPIVKDFQSKFPYLSSWKTPPRE' A
#
# COMPACT_ATOMS: atom_id res chain seq x y z
N PRO A 1 -3.79 11.21 20.07
CA PRO A 1 -4.27 11.95 18.87
C PRO A 1 -3.17 11.93 17.82
N ASN A 2 -3.49 11.68 16.55
CA ASN A 2 -2.50 11.89 15.48
C ASN A 2 -2.24 13.39 15.26
N VAL A 3 -1.34 13.76 14.35
CA VAL A 3 -1.04 15.17 14.02
C VAL A 3 -2.31 15.96 13.65
N GLU A 4 -3.33 15.29 13.10
CA GLU A 4 -4.63 15.85 12.76
C GLU A 4 -5.69 15.75 13.89
N SER A 5 -5.28 15.41 15.11
CA SER A 5 -6.14 15.20 16.28
C SER A 5 -7.23 14.11 16.13
N LYS A 6 -7.08 13.21 15.14
CA LYS A 6 -7.97 12.05 14.97
C LYS A 6 -7.56 10.91 15.90
N ARG A 7 -8.56 10.12 16.32
CA ARG A 7 -8.37 8.93 17.18
C ARG A 7 -7.82 7.71 16.42
N LYS A 8 -7.96 7.66 15.09
CA LYS A 8 -7.49 6.57 14.23
C LYS A 8 -6.49 7.07 13.21
N SER A 9 -5.35 6.38 13.11
CA SER A 9 -4.37 6.57 12.04
C SER A 9 -4.67 5.58 10.91
N VAL A 10 -4.76 6.09 9.69
CA VAL A 10 -5.00 5.25 8.50
C VAL A 10 -3.72 4.49 8.17
N THR A 11 -3.81 3.19 7.92
CA THR A 11 -2.68 2.37 7.47
C THR A 11 -2.50 2.49 5.96
N ALA A 12 -1.87 3.59 5.54
CA ALA A 12 -1.50 3.86 4.15
C ALA A 12 -0.08 4.42 4.10
N VAL A 13 0.66 4.02 3.06
CA VAL A 13 2.03 4.46 2.79
C VAL A 13 2.07 4.96 1.35
N SER A 14 2.60 6.15 1.11
CA SER A 14 2.91 6.61 -0.24
C SER A 14 4.41 6.83 -0.39
N ILE A 15 4.98 6.31 -1.46
CA ILE A 15 6.41 6.41 -1.75
C ILE A 15 6.57 7.11 -3.09
N ARG A 16 7.14 8.31 -3.07
CA ARG A 16 7.30 9.12 -4.26
C ARG A 16 8.59 9.92 -4.17
N ASP A 17 9.38 9.92 -5.25
CA ASP A 17 10.56 10.78 -5.42
C ASP A 17 11.54 10.70 -4.22
N GLY A 18 11.70 9.50 -3.65
CA GLY A 18 12.55 9.24 -2.48
C GLY A 18 11.93 9.58 -1.11
N GLN A 19 10.78 10.24 -1.09
CA GLN A 19 10.04 10.55 0.13
C GLN A 19 8.98 9.50 0.44
N ARG A 20 8.83 9.21 1.73
CA ARG A 20 7.82 8.29 2.26
C ARG A 20 6.88 9.08 3.16
N THR A 21 5.60 9.11 2.81
CA THR A 21 4.57 9.72 3.65
C THR A 21 3.66 8.64 4.22
N PHE A 22 3.07 8.95 5.38
CA PHE A 22 2.28 8.01 6.17
C PHE A 22 0.94 8.62 6.57
N GLY A 23 -0.03 7.76 6.86
CA GLY A 23 -1.29 8.20 7.46
C GLY A 23 -2.23 8.88 6.47
N SER A 24 -2.84 9.97 6.90
CA SER A 24 -3.80 10.75 6.12
C SER A 24 -3.18 11.43 4.91
N GLU A 25 -1.96 11.93 5.03
CA GLU A 25 -1.22 12.53 3.92
C GLU A 25 -0.92 11.49 2.82
N ALA A 26 -0.54 10.28 3.22
CA ALA A 26 -0.39 9.18 2.30
C ALA A 26 -1.70 8.87 1.57
N LEU A 27 -2.83 8.84 2.28
CA LEU A 27 -4.14 8.59 1.69
C LEU A 27 -4.53 9.66 0.66
N ASN A 28 -4.26 10.93 0.93
CA ASN A 28 -4.47 12.01 -0.05
C ASN A 28 -3.62 11.81 -1.31
N ASN A 29 -2.36 11.39 -1.14
CA ASN A 29 -1.50 11.03 -2.28
C ASN A 29 -2.00 9.79 -3.01
N CYS A 30 -2.64 8.82 -2.34
CA CYS A 30 -3.23 7.64 -2.99
C CYS A 30 -4.33 8.00 -3.98
N VAL A 31 -5.15 9.01 -3.66
CA VAL A 31 -6.22 9.48 -4.56
C VAL A 31 -5.63 10.11 -5.82
N ARG A 32 -4.54 10.88 -5.67
CA ARG A 32 -3.92 11.63 -6.76
C ARG A 32 -2.93 10.80 -7.59
N PHE A 33 -2.21 9.90 -6.94
CA PHE A 33 -1.14 9.08 -7.51
C PHE A 33 -1.28 7.63 -6.99
N PRO A 34 -2.23 6.86 -7.56
CA PRO A 34 -2.49 5.50 -7.09
C PRO A 34 -1.25 4.60 -7.22
N LYS A 35 -0.47 4.74 -8.30
CA LYS A 35 0.73 3.93 -8.57
C LYS A 35 1.79 3.95 -7.47
N THR A 36 1.88 5.04 -6.72
CA THR A 36 2.89 5.25 -5.67
C THR A 36 2.36 4.96 -4.26
N CYS A 37 1.10 4.52 -4.16
CA CYS A 37 0.45 4.27 -2.89
C CYS A 37 0.27 2.77 -2.60
N TYR A 38 0.53 2.42 -1.35
CA TYR A 38 0.34 1.11 -0.76
C TYR A 38 -0.64 1.23 0.40
N ALA A 39 -1.84 0.69 0.22
CA ALA A 39 -2.88 0.58 1.23
C ALA A 39 -3.32 -0.89 1.37
N TYR A 40 -3.92 -1.26 2.50
CA TYR A 40 -4.41 -2.63 2.77
C TYR A 40 -3.33 -3.74 2.68
N PHE A 41 -2.05 -3.37 2.76
CA PHE A 41 -0.94 -4.33 2.70
C PHE A 41 -0.85 -5.23 3.95
N LEU A 42 -1.48 -4.84 5.06
CA LEU A 42 -1.59 -5.69 6.24
C LEU A 42 -2.34 -6.99 5.95
N ASP A 43 -3.35 -6.94 5.07
CA ASP A 43 -4.11 -8.12 4.68
C ASP A 43 -3.31 -9.08 3.78
N LEU A 44 -2.13 -8.65 3.30
CA LEU A 44 -1.25 -9.45 2.43
C LEU A 44 -0.08 -10.06 3.20
N LEU A 45 0.18 -9.61 4.43
CA LEU A 45 1.30 -10.11 5.24
C LEU A 45 1.21 -11.63 5.41
N ALA A 46 2.35 -12.29 5.20
CA ALA A 46 2.52 -13.74 5.30
C ALA A 46 1.65 -14.59 4.34
N LYS A 47 0.97 -14.00 3.36
CA LYS A 47 0.19 -14.76 2.38
C LYS A 47 1.04 -15.11 1.15
N PRO A 48 0.94 -16.36 0.65
CA PRO A 48 1.60 -16.72 -0.60
C PRO A 48 0.95 -16.00 -1.78
N LEU A 49 1.71 -15.82 -2.86
CA LEU A 49 1.26 -15.22 -4.12
C LEU A 49 -0.04 -15.82 -4.68
N ASN A 50 -0.22 -17.13 -4.49
CA ASN A 50 -1.38 -17.87 -5.00
C ASN A 50 -2.63 -17.78 -4.12
N HIS A 51 -2.57 -17.07 -2.99
CA HIS A 51 -3.69 -16.95 -2.07
C HIS A 51 -4.84 -16.15 -2.73
N PRO A 52 -6.12 -16.55 -2.60
CA PRO A 52 -7.25 -15.86 -3.23
C PRO A 52 -7.33 -14.36 -2.86
N ILE A 53 -7.09 -14.03 -1.60
CA ILE A 53 -7.01 -12.64 -1.12
C ILE A 53 -5.96 -11.80 -1.86
N VAL A 54 -4.83 -12.40 -2.24
CA VAL A 54 -3.79 -11.70 -3.02
C VAL A 54 -4.27 -11.45 -4.45
N LYS A 55 -5.01 -12.39 -5.05
CA LYS A 55 -5.63 -12.20 -6.38
C LYS A 55 -6.72 -11.13 -6.36
N ASP A 56 -7.56 -11.12 -5.34
CA ASP A 56 -8.59 -10.08 -5.15
C ASP A 56 -7.96 -8.70 -4.96
N PHE A 57 -6.86 -8.63 -4.20
CA PHE A 57 -6.09 -7.40 -4.05
C PHE A 57 -5.52 -6.93 -5.39
N GLN A 58 -4.92 -7.82 -6.18
CA GLN A 58 -4.41 -7.49 -7.52
C GLN A 58 -5.52 -6.98 -8.46
N SER A 59 -6.71 -7.58 -8.39
CA SER A 59 -7.88 -7.16 -9.18
C SER A 59 -8.34 -5.75 -8.80
N LYS A 60 -8.37 -5.42 -7.50
CA LYS A 60 -8.73 -4.09 -6.99
C LYS A 60 -7.65 -3.04 -7.26
N PHE A 61 -6.40 -3.47 -7.34
CA PHE A 61 -5.23 -2.60 -7.48
C PHE A 61 -4.38 -2.99 -8.70
N PRO A 62 -4.90 -2.83 -9.93
CA PRO A 62 -4.24 -3.30 -11.15
C PRO A 62 -2.89 -2.62 -11.43
N TYR A 63 -2.66 -1.45 -10.82
CA TYR A 63 -1.44 -0.65 -10.97
C TYR A 63 -0.25 -1.11 -10.12
N LEU A 64 -0.44 -1.99 -9.13
CA LEU A 64 0.62 -2.51 -8.24
C LEU A 64 1.34 -3.77 -8.77
N SER A 65 1.01 -4.21 -9.99
CA SER A 65 1.19 -5.59 -10.47
C SER A 65 2.61 -6.02 -10.87
N SER A 66 3.67 -5.32 -10.48
CA SER A 66 5.04 -5.62 -10.96
C SER A 66 6.07 -6.04 -9.90
N TRP A 67 5.63 -6.64 -8.78
CA TRP A 67 6.58 -7.15 -7.79
C TRP A 67 7.25 -8.46 -8.26
N LYS A 68 8.35 -8.33 -9.00
CA LYS A 68 9.27 -9.45 -9.20
C LYS A 68 10.09 -9.58 -7.92
N THR A 69 9.95 -10.69 -7.21
CA THR A 69 10.91 -11.05 -6.16
C THR A 69 12.26 -11.28 -6.84
N PRO A 70 13.34 -10.56 -6.47
CA PRO A 70 14.65 -10.96 -6.94
C PRO A 70 14.91 -12.39 -6.45
N PRO A 71 15.47 -13.29 -7.29
CA PRO A 71 15.86 -14.61 -6.83
C PRO A 71 16.80 -14.45 -5.63
N ARG A 72 16.50 -15.18 -4.54
CA ARG A 72 17.46 -15.31 -3.44
C ARG A 72 18.56 -16.27 -3.93
N GLU A 73 19.77 -15.74 -4.06
CA GLU A 73 21.00 -16.56 -4.08
C GLU A 73 21.21 -17.23 -2.73
#